data_AF-A0AAV2RAJ1-F1
#
_entry.id   AF-A0AAV2RAJ1-F1
#
_cell.length_a   1.000
_cell.length_b   1.000
_cell.length_c   1.000
_cell.angle_alpha   90.00
_cell.angle_beta   90.00
_cell.angle_gamma   90.00
#
_symmetry.space_group_name_H-M   'P 1'
#
loop_
_entity.id
_entity.type
_entity.pdbx_description
1 polymer ?
#
loop_
_entity_poly.entity_id
_entity_poly.type
_entity_poly.pdbx_seq_one_letter_code
_entity_poly.pdbx_strand_id
1 'polypeptide(L)'
;VLACLYMEYFETELRSTLGNLQPSIWLRYIDDILLQWPYSIEDFYAFLGKLNLLEHLIKLKFEWETSDPAQTGCTKMPFLDLLINKSPEGLSFSIYRKPTATDLYTHFFSAHML
;
A
#
# COMPACT_ATOMS: atom_id res chain seq x y z
N VAL A 1 -16.19 -7.14 -9.39
CA VAL A 1 -15.85 -7.04 -10.83
C VAL A 1 -15.89 -5.60 -11.33
N LEU A 2 -17.03 -4.89 -11.25
CA LEU A 2 -17.12 -3.51 -11.74
C LEU A 2 -16.13 -2.53 -11.07
N ALA A 3 -15.94 -2.63 -9.75
CA ALA A 3 -14.95 -1.83 -9.03
C ALA A 3 -13.52 -2.07 -9.54
N CYS A 4 -13.15 -3.33 -9.83
CA CYS A 4 -11.83 -3.66 -10.35
C CYS A 4 -11.62 -3.04 -11.74
N LEU A 5 -12.62 -3.10 -12.61
CA LEU A 5 -12.58 -2.51 -13.95
C LEU A 5 -12.45 -0.99 -13.88
N TYR A 6 -13.20 -0.35 -12.98
CA TYR A 6 -13.09 1.09 -12.78
C TYR A 6 -11.70 1.49 -12.26
N MET A 7 -11.16 0.75 -11.29
CA MET A 7 -9.82 1.00 -10.77
C MET A 7 -8.74 0.81 -11.84
N GLU A 8 -8.91 -0.16 -12.74
CA GLU A 8 -8.01 -0.31 -13.90
C GLU A 8 -8.05 0.92 -14.81
N TYR A 9 -9.25 1.38 -15.19
CA TYR A 9 -9.41 2.63 -15.95
C TYR A 9 -8.83 3.85 -15.23
N PHE A 10 -9.06 3.97 -13.92
CA PHE A 10 -8.51 5.03 -13.09
C PHE A 10 -6.97 5.02 -13.14
N GLU A 11 -6.34 3.85 -13.12
CA GLU A 11 -4.89 3.69 -13.10
C GLU A 11 -4.22 3.84 -14.47
N THR A 12 -4.87 3.43 -15.55
CA THR A 12 -4.30 3.46 -16.91
C THR A 12 -4.62 4.76 -17.62
N GLU A 13 -5.87 5.23 -17.55
CA GLU A 13 -6.34 6.38 -18.31
C GLU A 13 -6.30 7.66 -17.49
N LEU A 14 -6.84 7.66 -16.26
CA LEU A 14 -6.94 8.90 -15.49
C LEU A 14 -5.60 9.30 -14.86
N ARG A 15 -4.93 8.37 -14.16
CA ARG A 15 -3.64 8.63 -13.52
C ARG A 15 -2.54 8.96 -14.53
N SER A 16 -2.58 8.41 -15.75
CA SER A 16 -1.57 8.70 -16.78
C SER A 16 -1.62 10.15 -17.26
N THR A 17 -2.76 10.83 -17.11
CA THR A 17 -2.87 12.28 -17.38
C THR A 17 -2.21 13.16 -16.31
N LEU A 18 -1.83 12.60 -15.15
CA LEU A 18 -1.28 13.36 -14.03
C LEU A 18 0.20 13.72 -14.22
N GLY A 19 0.49 14.77 -14.98
CA GLY A 19 1.83 15.38 -15.05
C GLY A 19 2.98 14.40 -15.33
N ASN A 20 4.21 14.87 -15.15
CA ASN A 20 5.40 14.10 -15.53
C ASN A 20 5.97 13.25 -14.39
N LEU A 21 5.65 13.58 -13.14
CA LEU A 21 6.15 12.85 -11.97
C LEU A 21 5.23 11.66 -11.70
N GLN A 22 5.74 10.47 -12.00
CA GLN A 22 5.01 9.22 -11.89
C GLN A 22 5.79 8.23 -11.02
N PRO A 23 5.09 7.35 -10.29
CA PRO A 23 5.74 6.32 -9.51
C PRO A 23 6.49 5.34 -10.42
N SER A 24 7.63 4.86 -9.95
CA SER A 24 8.42 3.87 -10.69
C SER A 24 7.79 2.48 -10.65
N ILE A 25 7.04 2.19 -9.58
CA ILE A 25 6.29 0.95 -9.39
C ILE A 25 4.89 1.32 -8.87
N TRP A 26 3.87 0.69 -9.44
CA TRP A 26 2.48 0.74 -9.01
C TRP A 26 1.90 -0.68 -9.05
N LEU A 27 1.63 -1.25 -7.88
CA LEU A 27 1.04 -2.58 -7.75
C LEU A 27 -0.25 -2.48 -6.95
N ARG A 28 -1.35 -3.01 -7.47
CA ARG A 28 -2.64 -3.02 -6.77
C ARG A 28 -3.11 -4.43 -6.49
N TYR A 29 -3.58 -4.66 -5.27
CA TYR A 29 -4.33 -5.84 -4.88
C TYR A 29 -5.70 -5.41 -4.36
N ILE A 30 -6.74 -5.59 -5.18
CA ILE A 30 -8.11 -5.12 -4.91
C ILE A 30 -8.13 -3.61 -4.64
N ASP A 31 -8.13 -3.19 -3.37
CA ASP A 31 -8.17 -1.82 -2.87
C ASP A 31 -6.82 -1.33 -2.30
N ASP A 32 -5.89 -2.24 -1.99
CA ASP A 32 -4.57 -1.90 -1.49
C ASP A 32 -3.59 -1.63 -2.64
N ILE A 33 -2.83 -0.53 -2.54
CA ILE A 33 -1.84 -0.11 -3.54
C ILE A 33 -0.46 -0.01 -2.88
N LEU A 34 0.51 -0.75 -3.44
CA LEU A 34 1.93 -0.59 -3.15
C LEU A 34 2.57 0.26 -4.24
N LEU A 35 3.24 1.33 -3.81
CA LEU A 35 3.82 2.33 -4.70
C LEU A 35 5.26 2.64 -4.31
N GLN A 36 6.13 2.71 -5.31
CA GLN A 36 7.48 3.27 -5.14
C GLN A 36 7.51 4.68 -5.72
N TRP A 37 7.77 5.66 -4.86
CA TRP A 37 7.92 7.06 -5.25
C TRP A 37 9.40 7.47 -5.29
N PRO A 38 9.96 7.81 -6.46
CA PRO A 38 11.38 8.13 -6.59
C PRO A 38 11.70 9.63 -6.39
N TYR A 39 10.70 10.48 -6.14
CA TYR A 39 10.86 11.92 -6.01
C TYR A 39 10.70 12.39 -4.56
N SER A 40 10.67 13.72 -4.36
CA SER A 40 10.50 14.31 -3.04
C SER A 40 9.14 13.97 -2.41
N ILE A 41 9.06 14.07 -1.09
CA ILE A 41 7.80 13.85 -0.35
C ILE A 41 6.80 14.98 -0.64
N GLU A 42 7.28 16.19 -0.90
CA GLU A 42 6.46 17.34 -1.29
C GLU A 42 5.77 17.09 -2.64
N ASP A 43 6.51 16.57 -3.61
CA ASP A 43 5.95 16.18 -4.91
C ASP A 43 4.93 15.05 -4.78
N PHE A 44 5.17 14.10 -3.85
CA PHE A 44 4.20 13.05 -3.55
C PHE A 44 2.89 13.62 -3.04
N TYR A 45 2.92 14.58 -2.10
CA TYR A 45 1.69 15.21 -1.60
C TYR A 45 0.93 15.93 -2.70
N ALA A 46 1.62 16.64 -3.58
CA ALA A 46 1.01 17.30 -4.73
C ALA A 46 0.41 16.27 -5.71
N PHE A 47 1.11 15.16 -5.96
CA PHE A 47 0.62 14.05 -6.78
C PHE A 47 -0.63 13.40 -6.19
N LEU A 48 -0.58 13.01 -4.92
CA LEU A 48 -1.71 12.39 -4.21
C LEU A 48 -2.92 13.33 -4.16
N GLY A 49 -2.70 14.62 -3.96
CA GLY A 49 -3.75 15.63 -4.02
C GLY A 49 -4.47 15.63 -5.37
N LYS A 50 -3.72 15.66 -6.47
CA LYS A 50 -4.29 15.59 -7.84
C LYS A 50 -4.98 14.25 -8.11
N LEU A 51 -4.39 13.15 -7.67
CA LEU A 51 -4.94 11.81 -7.81
C LEU A 51 -6.31 11.69 -7.13
N ASN A 52 -6.45 12.22 -5.90
CA ASN A 52 -7.71 12.26 -5.15
C ASN A 52 -8.75 13.26 -5.70
N LEU A 53 -8.38 14.10 -6.69
CA LEU A 53 -9.30 15.00 -7.41
C LEU A 53 -9.84 14.37 -8.69
N LEU A 54 -9.19 13.32 -9.24
CA LEU A 54 -9.66 12.64 -10.45
C LEU A 54 -11.04 12.00 -10.26
N GLU A 55 -11.30 11.44 -9.08
CA GLU A 55 -12.59 10.87 -8.73
C GLU A 55 -12.96 11.26 -7.30
N HIS A 56 -14.04 12.03 -7.15
CA HIS A 56 -14.48 12.54 -5.85
C HIS A 56 -14.87 11.44 -4.86
N LEU A 57 -15.32 10.29 -5.35
CA LEU A 57 -15.72 9.15 -4.52
C LEU A 57 -14.54 8.31 -4.04
N ILE A 58 -13.35 8.47 -4.62
CA ILE A 58 -12.15 7.72 -4.26
C ILE A 58 -11.24 8.64 -3.43
N LYS A 59 -10.95 8.21 -2.20
CA LYS A 59 -10.05 8.92 -1.28
C LYS A 59 -8.94 7.99 -0.83
N LEU A 60 -7.85 8.03 -1.57
CA LEU A 60 -6.64 7.29 -1.25
C LEU A 60 -5.96 7.90 -0.03
N LYS A 61 -5.61 7.02 0.90
CA LYS A 61 -4.72 7.29 2.03
C LYS A 61 -3.40 6.60 1.76
N PHE A 62 -2.34 7.05 2.43
CA PHE A 62 -1.02 6.48 2.27
C PHE A 62 -0.40 6.22 3.65
N GLU A 63 0.54 5.29 3.66
CA GLU A 63 1.45 5.00 4.76
C GLU A 63 2.87 4.96 4.17
N TRP A 64 3.86 5.45 4.92
CA TRP A 64 5.26 5.42 4.51
C TRP A 64 5.99 4.25 5.15
N GLU A 65 7.06 3.79 4.48
CA GLU A 65 7.99 2.85 5.08
C GLU A 65 8.54 3.40 6.41
N THR A 66 8.61 2.54 7.42
CA THR A 66 9.09 2.91 8.75
C THR A 66 10.52 2.43 8.94
N SER A 67 11.42 3.31 9.37
CA SER A 67 12.79 2.95 9.70
C SER A 67 12.87 2.26 11.06
N ASP A 68 13.72 1.23 11.17
CA ASP A 68 14.00 0.57 12.45
C ASP A 68 15.13 1.31 13.19
N PRO A 69 14.90 1.88 14.39
CA PRO A 69 15.93 2.59 15.15
C PRO A 69 17.15 1.72 15.49
N ALA A 70 16.98 0.40 15.54
CA ALA A 70 18.05 -0.55 15.85
C ALA A 70 18.83 -0.98 14.60
N GLN A 71 18.35 -0.71 13.38
CA GLN A 71 18.96 -1.14 12.13
C GLN A 71 19.07 0.03 11.15
N THR A 72 20.21 0.72 11.19
CA THR A 72 20.50 1.86 10.31
C THR A 72 20.48 1.43 8.84
N GLY A 73 19.69 2.13 8.03
CA GLY A 73 19.55 1.83 6.59
C GLY A 73 18.51 0.76 6.25
N CYS A 74 17.79 0.23 7.25
CA CYS A 74 16.70 -0.71 7.04
C CYS A 74 15.32 -0.04 7.24
N THR A 75 14.40 -0.31 6.31
CA THR A 75 13.00 0.14 6.40
C THR A 75 12.03 -1.02 6.26
N LYS A 76 10.82 -0.82 6.79
CA LYS A 76 9.76 -1.83 6.83
C LYS A 76 8.47 -1.24 6.27
N MET A 77 7.80 -1.99 5.40
CA MET A 77 6.52 -1.61 4.81
C MET A 77 5.53 -2.79 4.90
N PRO A 78 4.47 -2.70 5.73
CA PRO A 78 3.38 -3.65 5.69
C PRO A 78 2.62 -3.57 4.36
N PHE A 79 2.30 -4.71 3.77
CA PHE A 79 1.44 -4.82 2.61
C PHE A 79 0.72 -6.17 2.61
N LEU A 80 -0.61 -6.17 2.76
CA LEU A 80 -1.42 -7.38 2.96
C LEU A 80 -0.91 -8.20 4.17
N ASP A 81 -0.68 -9.51 3.99
CA ASP A 81 -0.11 -10.42 4.99
C ASP A 81 1.44 -10.41 5.00
N LEU A 82 2.07 -9.49 4.27
CA LEU A 82 3.52 -9.40 4.13
C LEU A 82 4.08 -8.16 4.82
N LEU A 83 5.25 -8.32 5.42
CA LEU A 83 6.12 -7.23 5.85
C LEU A 83 7.32 -7.21 4.90
N ILE A 84 7.38 -6.15 4.10
CA ILE A 84 8.48 -5.91 3.18
C ILE A 84 9.60 -5.26 3.99
N ASN A 85 10.75 -5.92 4.08
CA ASN A 85 11.95 -5.41 4.73
C ASN A 85 12.95 -5.02 3.64
N LYS A 86 13.33 -3.75 3.62
CA LYS A 86 14.31 -3.21 2.69
C LYS A 86 15.60 -2.92 3.44
N SER A 87 16.71 -3.44 2.93
CA SER A 87 18.05 -3.24 3.46
C SER A 87 19.02 -2.91 2.31
N PRO A 88 20.27 -2.52 2.60
CA PRO A 88 21.30 -2.32 1.57
C PRO A 88 21.56 -3.55 0.69
N GLU A 89 21.32 -4.75 1.22
CA GLU A 89 21.51 -6.02 0.53
C GLU A 89 20.34 -6.39 -0.38
N GLY A 90 19.19 -5.71 -0.25
CA GLY A 90 18.01 -5.90 -1.09
C GLY A 90 16.70 -5.96 -0.31
N LEU A 91 15.71 -6.64 -0.91
CA LEU A 91 14.38 -6.84 -0.33
C LEU A 91 14.26 -8.25 0.27
N SER A 92 13.68 -8.34 1.46
CA SER A 92 13.27 -9.60 2.08
C SER A 92 11.84 -9.49 2.61
N PHE A 93 11.15 -10.61 2.71
CA PHE A 93 9.73 -10.65 3.05
C PHE A 93 9.51 -11.55 4.27
N SER A 94 8.70 -11.06 5.21
CA SER A 94 8.24 -11.83 6.37
C SER A 94 6.73 -11.72 6.51
N ILE A 95 6.13 -12.54 7.38
CA ILE A 95 4.68 -12.48 7.65
C ILE A 95 4.40 -11.22 8.48
N TYR A 96 3.45 -10.40 8.03
CA TYR A 96 2.93 -9.29 8.83
C TYR A 96 1.76 -9.75 9.70
N ARG A 97 1.78 -9.36 10.97
CA ARG A 97 0.68 -9.56 11.92
C ARG A 97 0.35 -8.20 12.51
N LYS A 98 -0.93 -7.79 12.41
CA LYS A 98 -1.41 -6.57 13.05
C LYS A 98 -1.15 -6.66 14.56
N PRO A 99 -0.81 -5.56 15.25
CA PRO A 99 -0.58 -5.58 16.71
C PRO A 99 -1.77 -6.12 17.52
N THR A 100 -2.97 -6.05 16.94
CA THR A 100 -4.21 -6.55 17.53
C THR A 100 -4.50 -8.02 17.21
N ALA A 101 -3.70 -8.68 16.37
CA ALA A 101 -3.86 -10.10 16.07
C ALA A 101 -3.59 -10.90 17.34
N THR A 102 -4.64 -11.46 17.93
CA THR A 102 -4.54 -12.17 19.21
C THR A 102 -4.24 -13.66 19.05
N ASP A 103 -4.05 -14.15 17.81
CA ASP A 103 -3.94 -15.58 17.43
C ASP A 103 -5.00 -16.49 18.10
N LEU A 104 -6.08 -15.88 18.60
CA LEU A 104 -7.23 -16.55 19.18
C LEU A 104 -8.12 -17.00 18.03
N TYR A 105 -7.91 -18.24 17.61
CA TYR A 105 -8.86 -18.93 16.74
C TYR A 105 -10.18 -19.13 17.51
N THR A 106 -11.29 -19.11 16.77
CA THR A 106 -12.61 -19.44 17.33
C THR A 106 -12.53 -20.80 18.01
N HIS A 107 -12.86 -20.82 19.30
CA HIS A 107 -12.80 -22.04 20.10
C HIS A 107 -13.68 -23.12 19.45
N PHE A 108 -13.24 -24.38 19.47
CA PHE A 108 -13.93 -25.51 18.83
C PHE A 108 -15.41 -25.63 19.24
N PHE A 109 -15.74 -25.23 20.48
CA PHE A 109 -17.11 -25.24 21.00
C PHE A 109 -17.87 -23.92 20.81
N SER A 110 -17.34 -22.97 20.06
CA SER A 110 -18.08 -21.76 19.73
C SER A 110 -19.19 -22.10 18.73
N ALA A 111 -20.42 -21.66 19.01
CA ALA A 111 -21.60 -21.93 18.17
C ALA A 111 -21.64 -21.06 16.91
N HIS A 112 -20.50 -20.84 16.27
CA HIS A 112 -20.43 -20.22 14.95
C HIS A 112 -20.71 -21.30 13.91
N MET A 113 -21.67 -21.04 13.03
CA MET A 113 -22.01 -21.94 11.94
C MET A 113 -20.85 -21.96 10.93
N LEU A 114 -20.36 -23.16 10.60
CA LEU A 114 -19.41 -23.39 9.51
C LEU A 114 -20.04 -23.06 8.15
#